data_AF-A0A6S7JGW8-F1
#
_entry.id   AF-A0A6S7JGW8-F1
#
_cell.length_a   1.000
_cell.length_b   1.000
_cell.length_c   1.000
_cell.angle_alpha   90.00
_cell.angle_beta   90.00
_cell.angle_gamma   90.00
#
_symmetry.space_group_name_H-M   'P 1'
#
loop_
_entity.id
_entity.type
_entity.pdbx_description
1 polymer ?
#
loop_
_entity_poly.entity_id
_entity_poly.type
_entity_poly.pdbx_seq_one_letter_code
_entity_poly.pdbx_strand_id
1 'polypeptide(L)'
;MADEIHLPQDRDKWPISQIENGCFQAICHLLDLHYLSKEPLLSALGFTQNEATSITQELMATRGKGMANKALGMWGTSHRKNNVGALKKIVKRTMRRDDVFCVIKNWEKLPVCHGCGINLQEQVHENHPDRDGTTQ
;
A
#
# COMPACT_ATOMS: atom_id res chain seq x y z
N MET A 1 -13.98 37.22 15.35
CA MET A 1 -13.75 35.89 15.97
C MET A 1 -12.60 35.29 15.21
N ALA A 2 -11.50 34.97 15.90
CA ALA A 2 -10.29 34.48 15.26
C ALA A 2 -10.55 33.09 14.67
N ASP A 3 -10.11 32.90 13.43
CA ASP A 3 -10.13 31.62 12.73
C ASP A 3 -9.54 30.51 13.61
N GLU A 4 -10.31 29.46 13.86
CA GLU A 4 -9.76 28.20 14.34
C GLU A 4 -8.84 27.65 13.25
N ILE A 5 -7.57 28.00 13.32
CA ILE A 5 -6.50 27.35 12.57
C ILE A 5 -6.55 25.87 12.97
N HIS A 6 -7.24 25.06 12.17
CA HIS A 6 -7.17 23.62 12.26
C HIS A 6 -5.72 23.26 11.98
N LEU A 7 -4.96 22.97 13.05
CA LEU A 7 -3.62 22.43 12.95
C LEU A 7 -3.66 21.32 11.90
N PRO A 8 -2.78 21.33 10.88
CA PRO A 8 -2.74 20.24 9.93
C PRO A 8 -2.55 18.96 10.74
N GLN A 9 -3.56 18.09 10.72
CA GLN A 9 -3.52 16.84 11.48
C GLN A 9 -2.22 16.14 11.13
N ASP A 10 -1.46 15.72 12.14
CA ASP A 10 -0.18 15.06 11.97
C ASP A 10 -0.36 13.76 11.18
N ARG A 11 -0.15 13.85 9.86
CA ARG A 11 -0.38 12.75 8.92
C ARG A 11 0.61 11.61 9.11
N ASP A 12 1.71 11.80 9.83
CA ASP A 12 2.63 10.71 10.14
C ASP A 12 1.95 9.61 10.96
N LYS A 13 0.89 9.94 11.70
CA LYS A 13 0.12 8.97 12.50
C LYS A 13 -1.02 8.30 11.73
N TRP A 14 -1.31 8.74 10.51
CA TRP A 14 -2.44 8.23 9.75
C TRP A 14 -2.17 6.82 9.22
N PRO A 15 -3.19 5.94 9.18
CA PRO A 15 -3.06 4.65 8.51
C PRO A 15 -2.89 4.86 7.00
N ILE A 16 -2.25 3.91 6.33
CA ILE A 16 -1.97 3.98 4.89
C ILE A 16 -3.26 4.03 4.06
N SER A 17 -4.36 3.45 4.55
CA SER A 17 -5.69 3.52 3.93
C SER A 17 -6.23 4.93 3.73
N GLN A 18 -5.70 5.91 4.48
CA GLN A 18 -6.10 7.31 4.40
C GLN A 18 -5.30 8.10 3.35
N ILE A 19 -4.27 7.50 2.75
CA ILE A 19 -3.63 8.09 1.57
C ILE A 19 -4.67 8.14 0.45
N GLU A 20 -4.72 9.23 -0.30
CA GLU A 20 -5.62 9.35 -1.44
C GLU A 20 -5.29 8.29 -2.50
N ASN A 21 -6.29 7.65 -3.10
CA ASN A 21 -6.09 6.54 -4.04
C ASN A 21 -5.11 6.88 -5.17
N GLY A 22 -5.20 8.06 -5.78
CA GLY A 22 -4.27 8.49 -6.84
C GLY A 22 -2.81 8.54 -6.35
N CYS A 23 -2.59 9.09 -5.16
CA CYS A 23 -1.27 9.15 -4.53
C CYS A 23 -0.76 7.76 -4.16
N PHE A 24 -1.62 6.89 -3.65
CA PHE A 24 -1.26 5.52 -3.30
C PHE A 24 -0.89 4.67 -4.52
N GLN A 25 -1.64 4.79 -5.62
CA GLN A 25 -1.31 4.11 -6.87
C GLN A 25 0.03 4.62 -7.44
N ALA A 26 0.30 5.92 -7.36
CA ALA A 26 1.60 6.47 -7.75
C ALA A 26 2.76 5.93 -6.89
N ILE A 27 2.58 5.84 -5.57
CA ILE A 27 3.54 5.21 -4.66
C ILE A 27 3.79 3.74 -5.07
N CYS A 28 2.73 2.97 -5.28
CA CYS A 28 2.86 1.56 -5.66
C CYS A 28 3.58 1.40 -7.00
N HIS A 29 3.18 2.20 -7.99
CA HIS A 29 3.80 2.18 -9.32
C HIS A 29 5.30 2.48 -9.26
N LEU A 30 5.70 3.54 -8.55
CA LEU A 30 7.11 3.87 -8.38
C LEU A 30 7.89 2.75 -7.66
N LEU A 31 7.30 2.14 -6.64
CA LEU A 31 7.93 1.02 -5.92
C LEU A 31 8.08 -0.22 -6.81
N ASP A 32 7.11 -0.50 -7.69
CA ASP A 32 7.14 -1.62 -8.63
C ASP A 32 8.06 -1.37 -9.85
N LEU A 33 8.33 -0.12 -10.23
CA LEU A 33 9.20 0.23 -11.37
C LEU A 33 10.69 -0.07 -11.17
N HIS A 34 11.15 -0.22 -9.93
CA HIS A 34 12.58 -0.35 -9.66
C HIS A 34 13.09 -1.77 -9.93
N TYR A 35 14.09 -1.84 -10.81
CA TYR A 35 14.66 -3.03 -11.43
C TYR A 35 15.00 -4.20 -10.49
N LEU A 36 14.54 -5.38 -10.92
CA LEU A 36 15.15 -6.72 -10.81
C LEU A 36 15.08 -7.56 -9.52
N SER A 37 14.66 -7.05 -8.38
CA SER A 37 14.08 -7.94 -7.38
C SER A 37 12.95 -7.26 -6.63
N LYS A 38 11.88 -8.02 -6.47
CA LYS A 38 10.68 -7.73 -5.69
C LYS A 38 10.95 -7.83 -4.18
N GLU A 39 12.04 -8.52 -3.84
CA GLU A 39 12.54 -8.81 -2.50
C GLU A 39 12.96 -7.59 -1.64
N PRO A 40 13.55 -6.50 -2.16
CA PRO A 40 14.00 -5.37 -1.35
C PRO A 40 12.83 -4.63 -0.70
N LEU A 41 11.67 -4.57 -1.36
CA LEU A 41 10.46 -4.00 -0.76
C LEU A 41 9.94 -4.88 0.36
N LEU A 42 9.78 -6.18 0.11
CA LEU A 42 9.23 -7.12 1.10
C LEU A 42 10.13 -7.21 2.34
N SER A 43 11.45 -7.26 2.13
CA SER A 43 12.44 -7.22 3.21
C SER A 43 12.38 -5.90 3.98
N ALA A 44 12.27 -4.76 3.30
CA ALA A 44 12.19 -3.45 3.95
C ALA A 44 10.91 -3.25 4.78
N LEU A 45 9.82 -3.91 4.39
CA LEU A 45 8.56 -3.94 5.14
C LEU A 45 8.57 -4.96 6.30
N GLY A 46 9.62 -5.80 6.38
CA GLY A 46 9.81 -6.78 7.45
C GLY A 46 9.06 -8.09 7.23
N PHE A 47 8.64 -8.40 6.00
CA PHE A 47 8.07 -9.71 5.69
C PHE A 47 9.13 -10.80 5.83
N THR A 48 8.74 -11.92 6.41
CA THR A 48 9.53 -13.16 6.41
C THR A 48 9.64 -13.73 5.00
N GLN A 49 10.61 -14.62 4.78
CA GLN A 49 10.75 -15.31 3.50
C GLN A 49 9.47 -16.07 3.10
N ASN A 50 8.77 -16.65 4.08
CA ASN A 50 7.52 -17.39 3.85
C ASN A 50 6.41 -16.45 3.38
N GLU A 51 6.22 -15.31 4.04
CA GLU A 51 5.22 -14.30 3.63
C GLU A 51 5.56 -13.71 2.26
N ALA A 52 6.85 -13.43 2.00
CA ALA A 52 7.32 -12.94 0.72
C ALA A 52 7.04 -13.92 -0.42
N THR A 53 7.22 -15.22 -0.16
CA THR A 53 6.92 -16.30 -1.10
C THR A 53 5.41 -16.38 -1.36
N SER A 54 4.59 -16.32 -0.31
CA SER A 54 3.12 -16.33 -0.43
C SER A 54 2.62 -15.16 -1.29
N ILE A 55 3.09 -13.94 -1.00
CA ILE A 55 2.74 -12.73 -1.78
C ILE A 55 3.15 -12.90 -3.24
N THR A 56 4.35 -13.44 -3.49
CA THR A 56 4.83 -13.64 -4.86
C THR A 56 3.99 -14.65 -5.63
N GLN A 57 3.60 -15.76 -4.99
CA GLN A 57 2.75 -16.80 -5.59
C GLN A 57 1.35 -16.26 -5.91
N GLU A 58 0.73 -15.50 -4.99
CA GLU A 58 -0.59 -14.88 -5.22
C GLU A 58 -0.57 -13.90 -6.41
N LEU A 59 0.52 -13.16 -6.58
CA LEU A 59 0.70 -12.21 -7.69
C LEU A 59 0.99 -12.91 -9.02
N MET A 60 1.53 -14.13 -9.02
CA MET A 60 1.64 -14.93 -10.24
C MET A 60 0.27 -15.42 -10.74
N ALA A 61 -0.69 -15.62 -9.82
CA ALA A 61 -2.04 -16.06 -10.14
C ALA A 61 -2.98 -14.89 -10.54
N THR A 62 -2.66 -13.64 -10.19
CA THR A 62 -3.53 -12.49 -10.41
C THR A 62 -2.96 -11.52 -11.44
N ARG A 63 -3.64 -11.35 -12.58
CA ARG A 63 -3.27 -10.34 -13.58
C ARG A 63 -3.61 -8.94 -13.05
N GLY A 64 -2.64 -8.02 -13.12
CA GLY A 64 -2.89 -6.57 -12.97
C GLY A 64 -2.70 -5.97 -11.57
N LYS A 65 -2.34 -6.75 -10.54
CA LYS A 65 -1.95 -6.20 -9.23
C LYS A 65 -0.43 -6.14 -9.09
N GLY A 66 0.08 -4.96 -8.76
CA GLY A 66 1.49 -4.74 -8.47
C GLY A 66 1.90 -5.30 -7.10
N MET A 67 3.17 -5.65 -6.93
CA MET A 67 3.64 -6.20 -5.65
C MET A 67 3.52 -5.17 -4.54
N ALA A 68 3.88 -3.92 -4.83
CA ALA A 68 3.82 -2.85 -3.86
C ALA A 68 2.40 -2.62 -3.35
N ASN A 69 1.38 -2.75 -4.21
CA ASN A 69 -0.01 -2.62 -3.82
C ASN A 69 -0.41 -3.66 -2.77
N LYS A 70 -0.14 -4.94 -3.04
CA LYS A 70 -0.45 -6.04 -2.12
C LYS A 70 0.37 -5.95 -0.83
N ALA A 71 1.68 -5.74 -0.95
CA ALA A 71 2.59 -5.68 0.19
C ALA A 71 2.25 -4.51 1.13
N LEU A 72 1.97 -3.32 0.60
CA LEU A 72 1.58 -2.17 1.42
C LEU A 72 0.18 -2.32 2.02
N GLY A 73 -0.76 -2.95 1.31
CA GLY A 73 -2.09 -3.26 1.86
C GLY A 73 -2.00 -4.20 3.08
N MET A 74 -1.26 -5.30 2.94
CA MET A 74 -1.01 -6.24 4.04
C MET A 74 -0.22 -5.59 5.19
N TRP A 75 0.88 -4.90 4.87
CA TRP A 75 1.70 -4.24 5.87
C TRP A 75 0.95 -3.14 6.63
N GLY A 76 0.18 -2.31 5.93
CA GLY A 76 -0.60 -1.22 6.54
C GLY A 76 -1.73 -1.68 7.47
N THR A 77 -2.19 -2.92 7.30
CA THR A 77 -3.27 -3.52 8.11
C THR A 77 -2.75 -4.43 9.23
N SER A 78 -1.50 -4.90 9.16
CA SER A 78 -0.95 -5.85 10.14
C SER A 78 -0.68 -5.26 11.53
N HIS A 79 -0.31 -3.98 11.63
CA HIS A 79 -0.08 -3.32 12.92
C HIS A 79 -0.40 -1.83 12.86
N ARG A 80 -1.05 -1.27 13.89
CA ARG A 80 -1.30 0.19 14.04
C ARG A 80 -0.05 1.09 13.93
N LYS A 81 1.16 0.54 14.10
CA LYS A 81 2.43 1.29 13.96
C LYS A 81 2.85 1.46 12.49
N ASN A 82 2.23 0.72 11.58
CA ASN A 82 2.50 0.76 10.14
C ASN A 82 1.67 1.88 9.50
N ASN A 83 2.03 3.11 9.88
CA ASN A 83 1.40 4.35 9.45
C ASN A 83 2.24 5.06 8.38
N VAL A 84 1.74 6.18 7.85
CA VAL A 84 2.42 7.00 6.84
C VAL A 84 3.83 7.41 7.30
N GLY A 85 4.00 7.77 8.58
CA GLY A 85 5.29 8.15 9.13
C GLY A 85 6.30 7.00 9.12
N ALA A 86 5.84 5.78 9.42
CA ALA A 86 6.66 4.58 9.30
C ALA A 86 7.04 4.29 7.84
N LEU A 87 6.08 4.39 6.91
CA LEU A 87 6.33 4.22 5.47
C LEU A 87 7.40 5.22 4.98
N LYS A 88 7.28 6.49 5.35
CA LYS A 88 8.27 7.54 5.04
C LYS A 88 9.68 7.20 5.52
N LYS A 89 9.80 6.66 6.74
CA LYS A 89 11.09 6.24 7.29
C LYS A 89 11.69 5.09 6.46
N ILE A 90 10.88 4.09 6.12
CA ILE A 90 11.32 2.93 5.32
C ILE A 90 11.78 3.38 3.94
N VAL A 91 10.96 4.13 3.20
CA VAL A 91 11.31 4.55 1.82
C VAL A 91 12.54 5.45 1.80
N LYS A 92 12.68 6.37 2.78
CA LYS A 92 13.83 7.28 2.82
C LYS A 92 15.11 6.64 3.34
N ARG A 93 15.04 5.90 4.45
CA ARG A 93 16.24 5.40 5.15
C ARG A 93 16.67 4.02 4.68
N THR A 94 15.72 3.12 4.49
CA THR A 94 16.00 1.73 4.13
C THR A 94 16.15 1.59 2.63
N MET A 95 15.20 2.14 1.86
CA MET A 95 15.17 1.96 0.41
C MET A 95 15.87 3.08 -0.37
N ARG A 96 16.14 4.23 0.26
CA ARG A 96 16.70 5.45 -0.37
C ARG A 96 15.92 5.90 -1.61
N ARG A 97 14.59 5.81 -1.54
CA ARG A 97 13.63 6.17 -2.60
C ARG A 97 13.08 7.57 -2.37
N ASP A 98 13.88 8.57 -2.73
CA ASP A 98 13.49 9.98 -2.61
C ASP A 98 12.32 10.35 -3.54
N ASP A 99 12.16 9.64 -4.66
CA ASP A 99 11.03 9.76 -5.58
C ASP A 99 9.71 9.39 -4.90
N VAL A 100 9.65 8.23 -4.24
CA VAL A 100 8.48 7.78 -3.47
C VAL A 100 8.24 8.69 -2.27
N PHE A 101 9.32 9.09 -1.58
CA PHE A 101 9.23 10.02 -0.46
C PHE A 101 8.62 11.36 -0.87
N CYS A 102 9.00 11.89 -2.04
CA CYS A 102 8.45 13.13 -2.58
C CYS A 102 6.94 13.04 -2.85
N VAL A 103 6.44 11.91 -3.38
CA VAL A 103 5.00 11.71 -3.58
C VAL A 103 4.24 11.78 -2.27
N ILE A 104 4.72 11.09 -1.22
CA ILE A 104 4.11 11.13 0.11
C ILE A 104 4.13 12.56 0.67
N LYS A 105 5.26 13.27 0.52
CA LYS A 105 5.40 14.67 0.96
C LYS A 105 4.48 15.65 0.25
N ASN A 106 4.19 15.42 -1.03
CA ASN A 106 3.26 16.25 -1.77
C ASN A 106 1.82 15.97 -1.36
N TRP A 107 1.46 14.69 -1.17
CA TRP A 107 0.17 14.31 -0.63
C TRP A 107 -0.09 14.97 0.74
N GLU A 108 0.90 15.03 1.63
CA GLU A 108 0.78 15.70 2.95
C GLU A 108 0.35 17.16 2.89
N LYS A 109 0.63 17.85 1.77
CA LYS A 109 0.30 19.26 1.56
C LYS A 109 -1.10 19.46 0.97
N LEU A 110 -1.71 18.41 0.42
CA LEU A 110 -3.04 18.48 -0.18
C LEU A 110 -4.09 18.72 0.92
N PRO A 111 -5.18 19.46 0.67
CA PRO A 111 -6.26 19.61 1.63
C PRO A 111 -6.85 18.25 2.03
N VAL A 112 -7.30 18.10 3.28
CA VAL A 112 -7.95 16.86 3.72
C VAL A 112 -9.32 16.75 3.06
N CYS A 113 -9.51 15.75 2.21
CA CYS A 113 -10.84 15.36 1.76
C CYS A 113 -11.44 14.33 2.72
N HIS A 114 -12.55 14.65 3.38
CA HIS A 114 -13.23 13.79 4.36
C HIS A 114 -13.99 12.59 3.75
N GLY A 115 -13.74 12.23 2.49
CA GLY A 115 -14.57 11.24 1.78
C GLY A 115 -13.89 10.37 0.72
N CYS A 116 -12.55 10.34 0.64
CA CYS A 116 -11.83 9.56 -0.38
C CYS A 116 -10.82 8.58 0.23
N GLY A 117 -11.25 7.78 1.21
CA GLY A 117 -10.43 6.68 1.73
C GLY A 117 -10.23 5.59 0.67
N ILE A 118 -9.08 4.93 0.66
CA ILE A 118 -8.88 3.72 -0.13
C ILE A 118 -9.66 2.60 0.52
N ASN A 119 -10.50 1.93 -0.26
CA ASN A 119 -11.16 0.71 0.20
C ASN A 119 -10.13 -0.43 0.16
N LEU A 120 -9.45 -0.68 1.29
CA LEU A 120 -8.47 -1.77 1.43
C LEU A 120 -9.11 -3.17 1.51
N GLN A 121 -10.43 -3.29 1.33
CA GLN A 121 -11.09 -4.59 1.29
C GLN A 121 -10.69 -5.32 0.01
N GLU A 122 -9.90 -6.37 0.17
CA GLU A 122 -9.86 -7.46 -0.79
C GLU A 122 -11.28 -7.93 -1.03
N GLN A 123 -11.80 -7.73 -2.24
CA GLN A 123 -12.90 -8.52 -2.73
C GLN A 123 -12.40 -9.97 -2.78
N VAL A 124 -12.68 -10.70 -1.71
CA VAL A 124 -12.67 -12.15 -1.70
C VAL A 124 -13.69 -12.54 -2.78
N HIS A 125 -13.22 -12.85 -3.98
CA HIS A 125 -14.04 -13.63 -4.89
C HIS A 125 -14.22 -14.98 -4.20
N GLU A 126 -15.42 -15.21 -3.70
CA GLU A 126 -15.83 -16.55 -3.27
C GLU A 126 -15.60 -17.49 -4.45
N ASN A 127 -14.84 -18.55 -4.19
CA ASN A 127 -14.74 -19.69 -5.08
C ASN A 127 -16.16 -20.23 -5.27
N HIS A 128 -16.74 -20.07 -6.46
CA HIS A 128 -17.77 -21.00 -6.90
C HIS A 128 -17.04 -22.31 -7.22
N PRO A 129 -17.31 -23.42 -6.51
CA PRO A 129 -16.81 -24.71 -6.95
C PRO A 129 -17.45 -25.04 -8.29
N ASP A 130 -16.62 -25.21 -9.31
CA ASP A 130 -16.96 -25.99 -10.50
C ASP A 130 -17.62 -27.30 -10.04
N ARG A 131 -18.86 -27.51 -10.47
CA ARG A 131 -19.41 -28.85 -10.59
C ARG A 131 -19.56 -29.14 -12.07
N ASP A 132 -18.67 -30.01 -12.49
CA ASP A 132 -18.57 -30.66 -13.78
C ASP A 132 -19.91 -30.99 -14.43
N GLY A 133 -19.91 -30.90 -15.76
CA GLY A 133 -21.02 -31.33 -16.59
C GLY A 133 -21.27 -32.84 -16.52
N THR A 134 -22.49 -33.24 -16.86
CA THR A 134 -22.74 -34.53 -17.50
C THR A 134 -23.96 -34.41 -18.41
N THR A 135 -23.75 -34.86 -19.64
CA THR A 135 -24.67 -35.12 -20.76
C THR A 135 -25.95 -35.84 -20.36
N GLN A 136 -27.09 -35.46 -20.96
CA GLN A 136 -28.01 -36.32 -21.71
C GLN A 136 -28.97 -35.48 -22.56
#